data_AF-A0A8H5I5I3-F1
#
_entry.id   AF-A0A8H5I5I3-F1
#
_cell.length_a   1.000
_cell.length_b   1.000
_cell.length_c   1.000
_cell.angle_alpha   90.00
_cell.angle_beta   90.00
_cell.angle_gamma   90.00
#
_symmetry.space_group_name_H-M   'P 1'
#
loop_
_entity.id
_entity.type
_entity.pdbx_description
1 polymer ?
#
loop_
_entity_poly.entity_id
_entity_poly.type
_entity_poly.pdbx_seq_one_letter_code
_entity_poly.pdbx_strand_id
1 'polypeptide(L)'
;MRNGVLKGLGPWKSGYEQFANSSFSQSSYQMKGPYAVISRGSISNYTSFANDARAAYQNAIMWYITKDEGHWDRSTTILDAWGTNLTNIIGTDRSLLIGIEGTLFANAAEIMR
;
A
#
# COMPACT_ATOMS: atom_id res chain seq x y z
N MET A 1 -7.77 -17.46 3.22
CA MET A 1 -8.35 -16.13 3.54
C MET A 1 -9.51 -15.77 2.61
N ARG A 2 -9.32 -15.49 1.31
CA ARG A 2 -10.40 -15.13 0.35
C ARG A 2 -11.66 -15.98 0.46
N ASN A 3 -11.54 -17.31 0.34
CA ASN A 3 -12.70 -18.21 0.43
C ASN A 3 -13.45 -18.11 1.76
N GLY A 4 -12.75 -17.85 2.86
CA GLY A 4 -13.35 -17.63 4.18
C GLY A 4 -14.16 -16.33 4.22
N VAL A 5 -13.64 -15.26 3.62
CA VAL A 5 -14.34 -13.98 3.47
C VAL A 5 -15.59 -14.16 2.61
N LEU A 6 -15.46 -14.74 1.41
CA LEU A 6 -16.56 -14.91 0.46
C LEU A 6 -17.68 -15.82 0.99
N LYS A 7 -17.33 -16.82 1.82
CA LYS A 7 -18.30 -17.70 2.49
C LYS A 7 -18.83 -17.11 3.82
N GLY A 8 -18.41 -15.91 4.20
CA GLY A 8 -18.84 -15.26 5.43
C GLY A 8 -18.40 -15.96 6.71
N LEU A 9 -17.32 -16.74 6.67
CA LEU A 9 -16.85 -17.54 7.80
C LEU A 9 -15.96 -16.70 8.74
N GLY A 10 -16.24 -16.78 10.04
CA GLY A 10 -15.33 -16.28 11.08
C GLY A 10 -14.07 -17.17 11.17
N PRO A 11 -12.89 -16.60 11.48
CA PRO A 11 -12.62 -15.19 11.79
C PRO A 11 -12.34 -14.32 10.55
N TRP A 12 -12.34 -14.89 9.34
CA TRP A 12 -11.95 -14.17 8.13
C TRP A 12 -12.90 -13.03 7.78
N LYS A 13 -14.22 -13.22 7.94
CA LYS A 13 -15.22 -12.18 7.66
C LYS A 13 -15.00 -10.93 8.52
N SER A 14 -14.91 -11.10 9.85
CA SER A 14 -14.75 -9.96 10.76
C SER A 14 -13.41 -9.26 10.59
N GLY A 15 -12.32 -10.01 10.33
CA GLY A 15 -11.03 -9.44 9.99
C GLY A 15 -11.07 -8.63 8.68
N TYR A 16 -11.75 -9.15 7.66
CA TYR A 16 -11.96 -8.44 6.40
C TYR A 16 -12.80 -7.18 6.57
N GLU A 17 -13.87 -7.20 7.35
CA GLU A 17 -14.71 -6.01 7.59
C GLU A 17 -13.90 -4.88 8.24
N GLN A 18 -13.05 -5.19 9.23
CA GLN A 18 -12.15 -4.21 9.83
C GLN A 18 -11.12 -3.70 8.84
N PHE A 19 -10.56 -4.60 8.03
CA PHE A 19 -9.59 -4.26 7.00
C PHE A 19 -10.20 -3.35 5.92
N ALA A 20 -11.39 -3.68 5.44
CA ALA A 20 -12.13 -2.93 4.43
C ALA A 20 -12.58 -1.56 4.92
N ASN A 21 -12.73 -1.34 6.23
CA ASN A 21 -13.04 -0.03 6.81
C ASN A 21 -11.83 0.91 6.91
N SER A 22 -10.61 0.42 6.65
CA SER A 22 -9.44 1.29 6.64
C SER A 22 -9.51 2.30 5.49
N SER A 23 -9.08 3.54 5.74
CA SER A 23 -8.97 4.56 4.68
C SER A 23 -7.97 4.16 3.60
N PHE A 24 -6.95 3.37 3.94
CA PHE A 24 -5.95 2.84 3.01
C PHE A 24 -6.49 1.69 2.13
N SER A 25 -7.58 1.04 2.56
CA SER A 25 -8.24 -0.04 1.80
C SER A 25 -9.27 0.49 0.81
N GLN A 26 -9.53 1.80 0.75
CA GLN A 26 -10.51 2.36 -0.18
C GLN A 26 -9.91 2.52 -1.58
N SER A 27 -10.65 2.12 -2.62
CA SER A 27 -10.28 2.37 -4.02
C SER A 27 -10.24 3.87 -4.35
N SER A 28 -10.96 4.69 -3.58
CA SER A 28 -10.96 6.16 -3.66
C SER A 28 -9.81 6.83 -2.90
N TYR A 29 -8.86 6.06 -2.35
CA TYR A 29 -7.71 6.59 -1.63
C TYR A 29 -6.97 7.66 -2.44
N GLN A 30 -6.70 8.80 -1.78
CA GLN A 30 -6.01 9.93 -2.38
C GLN A 30 -4.53 9.90 -2.00
N MET A 31 -3.68 9.72 -3.00
CA MET A 31 -2.22 9.65 -2.86
C MET A 31 -1.64 10.87 -2.14
N LYS A 32 -0.52 10.66 -1.43
CA LYS A 32 0.18 11.68 -0.65
C LYS A 32 1.50 12.11 -1.26
N GLY A 33 2.02 11.37 -2.22
CA GLY A 33 3.15 11.77 -3.08
C GLY A 33 2.80 11.67 -4.57
N PRO A 34 3.73 11.25 -5.44
CA PRO A 34 5.11 10.89 -5.14
C PRO A 34 6.04 12.11 -5.01
N TYR A 35 7.08 11.99 -4.18
CA TYR A 35 8.19 12.95 -4.15
C TYR A 35 9.44 12.32 -4.74
N ALA A 36 10.25 13.12 -5.43
CA ALA A 36 11.49 12.64 -6.04
C ALA A 36 12.53 12.15 -5.01
N VAL A 37 12.56 12.79 -3.83
CA VAL A 37 13.48 12.46 -2.73
C VAL A 37 12.70 12.32 -1.43
N ILE A 38 12.88 11.18 -0.76
CA ILE A 38 12.35 10.92 0.58
C ILE A 38 13.48 10.94 1.61
N SER A 39 13.24 11.53 2.77
CA SER A 39 14.16 11.57 3.89
C SER A 39 13.50 11.03 5.16
N ARG A 40 14.28 10.27 5.94
CA ARG A 40 13.94 9.88 7.31
C ARG A 40 15.15 10.06 8.23
N GLY A 41 14.97 10.84 9.27
CA GLY A 41 16.01 11.29 10.20
C GLY A 41 15.66 12.66 10.77
N SER A 42 16.66 13.51 11.03
CA SER A 42 16.45 14.86 11.56
C SER A 42 15.54 15.73 10.68
N ILE A 43 15.65 15.58 9.35
CA ILE A 43 14.68 16.11 8.37
C ILE A 43 13.90 14.91 7.82
N SER A 44 12.56 14.97 7.90
CA SER A 44 11.70 13.85 7.52
C SER A 44 10.49 14.30 6.71
N ASN A 45 10.24 13.61 5.60
CA ASN A 45 9.04 13.78 4.75
C ASN A 45 8.43 12.44 4.30
N TYR A 46 8.89 11.32 4.89
CA TYR A 46 8.56 9.97 4.46
C TYR A 46 7.11 9.52 4.71
N THR A 47 6.30 10.30 5.43
CA THR A 47 4.92 9.93 5.76
C THR A 47 4.07 9.75 4.49
N SER A 48 4.34 10.50 3.43
CA SER A 48 3.71 10.31 2.12
C SER A 48 4.02 8.92 1.54
N PHE A 49 5.30 8.55 1.53
CA PHE A 49 5.79 7.25 1.08
C PHE A 49 5.19 6.10 1.89
N ALA A 50 5.20 6.19 3.23
CA ALA A 50 4.65 5.15 4.11
C ALA A 50 3.13 4.97 3.92
N ASN A 51 2.38 6.07 3.85
CA ASN A 51 0.94 6.04 3.66
C ASN A 51 0.55 5.44 2.30
N ASP A 52 1.24 5.85 1.24
CA ASP A 52 0.99 5.35 -0.11
C ASP A 52 1.44 3.87 -0.24
N ALA A 53 2.55 3.46 0.38
CA ALA A 53 2.97 2.05 0.43
C ALA A 53 1.92 1.15 1.08
N ARG A 54 1.37 1.62 2.21
CA ARG A 54 0.27 0.93 2.90
C ARG A 54 -0.99 0.87 2.05
N ALA A 55 -1.36 1.97 1.38
CA ALA A 55 -2.51 2.00 0.49
C ALA A 55 -2.35 1.07 -0.71
N ALA A 56 -1.17 1.03 -1.34
CA ALA A 56 -0.89 0.14 -2.46
C ALA A 56 -1.07 -1.32 -2.05
N TYR A 57 -0.46 -1.73 -0.92
CA TYR A 57 -0.56 -3.09 -0.42
C TYR A 57 -1.98 -3.46 0.02
N GLN A 58 -2.68 -2.54 0.69
CA GLN A 58 -4.05 -2.84 1.13
C GLN A 58 -5.02 -2.94 -0.03
N ASN A 59 -4.92 -2.06 -1.03
CA ASN A 59 -5.71 -2.18 -2.26
C ASN A 59 -5.36 -3.46 -3.05
N ALA A 60 -4.09 -3.88 -3.08
CA ALA A 60 -3.71 -5.16 -3.70
C ALA A 60 -4.41 -6.35 -3.02
N ILE A 61 -4.45 -6.38 -1.68
CA ILE A 61 -5.19 -7.40 -0.92
C ILE A 61 -6.69 -7.30 -1.18
N MET A 62 -7.27 -6.09 -1.17
CA MET A 62 -8.69 -5.88 -1.44
C MET A 62 -9.05 -6.46 -2.81
N TRP A 63 -8.31 -6.11 -3.87
CA TRP A 63 -8.48 -6.71 -5.19
C TRP A 63 -8.33 -8.23 -5.14
N TYR A 64 -7.31 -8.76 -4.47
CA TYR A 64 -7.13 -10.20 -4.35
C TYR A 64 -8.31 -10.89 -3.66
N ILE A 65 -9.08 -10.23 -2.80
CA ILE A 65 -10.25 -10.79 -2.12
C ILE A 65 -11.54 -10.59 -2.92
N THR A 66 -11.75 -9.40 -3.48
CA THR A 66 -13.03 -9.00 -4.10
C THR A 66 -13.03 -9.18 -5.62
N LYS A 67 -11.87 -9.06 -6.28
CA LYS A 67 -11.70 -8.84 -7.73
C LYS A 67 -12.39 -7.58 -8.25
N ASP A 68 -12.62 -6.60 -7.40
CA ASP A 68 -13.05 -5.26 -7.83
C ASP A 68 -11.86 -4.53 -8.49
N GLU A 69 -12.03 -4.16 -9.75
CA GLU A 69 -11.01 -3.47 -10.56
C GLU A 69 -10.62 -2.10 -9.98
N GLY A 70 -11.52 -1.42 -9.25
CA GLY A 70 -11.19 -0.14 -8.63
C GLY A 70 -10.02 -0.23 -7.64
N HIS A 71 -9.84 -1.38 -6.98
CA HIS A 71 -8.68 -1.62 -6.11
C HIS A 71 -7.43 -1.99 -6.90
N TRP A 72 -7.56 -2.69 -8.03
CA TRP A 72 -6.44 -2.96 -8.93
C TRP A 72 -5.86 -1.66 -9.47
N ASP A 73 -6.72 -0.81 -10.02
CA ASP A 73 -6.34 0.48 -10.59
C ASP A 73 -5.68 1.36 -9.53
N ARG A 74 -6.22 1.37 -8.31
CA ARG A 74 -5.64 2.16 -7.22
C ARG A 74 -4.24 1.67 -6.84
N SER A 75 -4.06 0.35 -6.68
CA SER A 75 -2.77 -0.22 -6.28
C SER A 75 -1.70 0.02 -7.35
N THR A 76 -2.01 -0.27 -8.61
CA THR A 76 -1.12 -0.09 -9.76
C THR A 76 -0.77 1.38 -9.98
N THR A 77 -1.75 2.30 -9.91
CA THR A 77 -1.49 3.75 -10.01
C THR A 77 -0.48 4.22 -8.97
N ILE A 78 -0.59 3.74 -7.72
CA ILE A 78 0.35 4.13 -6.67
C ILE A 78 1.76 3.56 -6.97
N LEU A 79 1.83 2.28 -7.35
CA LEU A 79 3.09 1.61 -7.69
C LEU A 79 3.80 2.30 -8.85
N ASP A 80 3.09 2.60 -9.93
CA ASP A 80 3.65 3.25 -11.11
C ASP A 80 4.12 4.67 -10.80
N ALA A 81 3.33 5.44 -10.05
CA ALA A 81 3.67 6.80 -9.67
C ALA A 81 4.96 6.84 -8.83
N TRP A 82 5.10 6.00 -7.80
CA TRP A 82 6.32 5.96 -6.99
C TRP A 82 7.50 5.33 -7.74
N GLY A 83 7.28 4.25 -8.50
CA GLY A 83 8.31 3.60 -9.30
C GLY A 83 8.89 4.48 -10.40
N THR A 84 8.09 5.42 -10.91
CA THR A 84 8.53 6.40 -11.93
C THR A 84 9.24 7.61 -11.33
N ASN A 85 8.75 8.13 -10.19
CA ASN A 85 9.18 9.44 -9.70
C ASN A 85 10.24 9.38 -8.60
N LEU A 86 10.33 8.30 -7.83
CA LEU A 86 11.28 8.21 -6.72
C LEU A 86 12.70 8.00 -7.25
N THR A 87 13.59 8.93 -6.93
CA THR A 87 15.00 8.88 -7.39
C THR A 87 15.99 8.60 -6.26
N ASN A 88 15.66 8.96 -5.01
CA ASN A 88 16.55 8.75 -3.88
C ASN A 88 15.80 8.66 -2.54
N ILE A 89 16.37 7.87 -1.62
CA ILE A 89 15.95 7.83 -0.22
C ILE A 89 17.18 8.14 0.65
N ILE A 90 17.09 9.22 1.41
CA ILE A 90 18.18 9.79 2.19
C ILE A 90 17.84 9.84 3.69
N GLY A 91 18.79 10.34 4.48
CA GLY A 91 18.68 10.42 5.92
C GLY A 91 19.33 9.24 6.64
N THR A 92 19.56 9.41 7.94
CA THR A 92 20.28 8.45 8.79
C THR A 92 19.49 7.15 9.00
N ASP A 93 18.16 7.21 8.92
CA ASP A 93 17.25 6.09 9.17
C ASP A 93 16.61 5.55 7.87
N ARG A 94 17.26 5.79 6.72
CA ARG A 94 16.76 5.37 5.41
C ARG A 94 16.64 3.84 5.26
N SER A 95 17.58 3.08 5.82
CA SER A 95 17.59 1.62 5.68
C SER A 95 16.40 0.98 6.39
N LEU A 96 16.02 1.51 7.56
CA LEU A 96 14.84 1.07 8.29
C LEU A 96 13.55 1.42 7.53
N LEU A 97 13.47 2.64 6.96
CA LEU A 97 12.34 3.03 6.12
C LEU A 97 12.13 2.07 4.96
N ILE A 98 13.20 1.73 4.23
CA ILE A 98 13.14 0.83 3.08
C ILE A 98 12.71 -0.57 3.53
N GLY A 99 13.25 -1.09 4.64
CA GLY A 99 12.88 -2.40 5.16
C GLY A 99 11.41 -2.51 5.57
N ILE A 100 10.82 -1.44 6.09
CA ILE A 100 9.42 -1.44 6.54
C ILE A 100 8.46 -1.14 5.38
N GLU A 101 8.64 -0.03 4.67
CA GLU A 101 7.66 0.45 3.68
C GLU A 101 7.94 -0.10 2.28
N GLY A 102 9.22 -0.31 1.94
CA GLY A 102 9.61 -0.90 0.66
C GLY A 102 9.10 -2.33 0.50
N THR A 103 9.01 -3.09 1.60
CA THR A 103 8.43 -4.44 1.57
C THR A 103 6.93 -4.43 1.28
N LEU A 104 6.18 -3.40 1.71
CA LEU A 104 4.77 -3.24 1.33
C LEU A 104 4.62 -3.01 -0.17
N PHE A 105 5.46 -2.15 -0.77
CA PHE A 105 5.47 -1.94 -2.22
C PHE A 105 5.82 -3.22 -2.98
N ALA A 106 6.88 -3.93 -2.57
CA ALA A 106 7.29 -5.18 -3.22
C ALA A 106 6.17 -6.22 -3.19
N ASN A 107 5.51 -6.41 -2.04
CA ASN A 107 4.40 -7.35 -1.92
C ASN A 107 3.16 -6.90 -2.71
N ALA A 108 2.87 -5.60 -2.76
CA ALA A 108 1.79 -5.09 -3.59
C ALA A 108 2.05 -5.38 -5.07
N ALA A 109 3.25 -5.11 -5.56
CA ALA A 109 3.66 -5.38 -6.93
C ALA A 109 3.57 -6.87 -7.29
N GLU A 110 3.96 -7.76 -6.37
CA GLU A 110 3.87 -9.21 -6.60
C GLU A 110 2.41 -9.68 -6.72
N ILE A 111 1.47 -9.10 -5.97
CA ILE A 111 0.04 -9.43 -6.08
C ILE A 111 -0.55 -8.87 -7.39
N MET A 112 -0.05 -7.74 -7.89
CA MET A 112 -0.53 -7.08 -9.12
C MET A 112 0.13 -7.62 -10.41
N ARG A 113 0.97 -8.64 -10.32
CA ARG A 113 1.61 -9.29 -11.48
C ARG A 113 0.69 -10.33 -12.12
#